data_AF-A0A445MWN4-F1
#
_entry.id   AF-A0A445MWN4-F1
#
_cell.length_a   1.000
_cell.length_b   1.000
_cell.length_c   1.000
_cell.angle_alpha   90.00
_cell.angle_beta   90.00
_cell.angle_gamma   90.00
#
_symmetry.space_group_name_H-M   'P 1'
#
loop_
_entity.id
_entity.type
_entity.pdbx_description
1 polymer ?
#
loop_
_entity_poly.entity_id
_entity_poly.type
_entity_poly.pdbx_seq_one_letter_code
_entity_poly.pdbx_strand_id
1 'polypeptide(L)'
;MRILPYTMSHLAIIALSILLTYGCNAWRGSHRQPESTDLQRDAASLLAYMTPDEVNLAALEDAELAQERYQVKKILEEADALARSRIGYRTDKRDAPLTRAYIGHPPENLSCTEFIWLIYSSAGLDLGNFHIETKEMAYDKGVYEPYLVKLRPSTAVRPGDTLIYEYPDEELIREEEEAGRYRSGHAVMVVSSDQKIVIGSHGDESTPLGAPTGVGYRRLLTDWSQWTAGRTLKAIYRLREDYNMSIKDFPEFARPMGQYP
;
A
#
# COMPACT_ATOMS: atom_id res chain seq x y z
N MET A 1 -49.93 -12.38 -69.72
CA MET A 1 -49.21 -13.59 -69.25
C MET A 1 -47.72 -13.37 -69.46
N ARG A 2 -46.97 -13.14 -68.36
CA ARG A 2 -45.49 -13.06 -68.19
C ARG A 2 -45.29 -12.41 -66.81
N ILE A 3 -45.26 -13.20 -65.73
CA ILE A 3 -44.08 -13.83 -65.10
C ILE A 3 -43.05 -12.78 -64.67
N LEU A 4 -43.11 -12.43 -63.38
CA LEU A 4 -41.99 -11.90 -62.59
C LEU A 4 -40.89 -12.96 -62.48
N PRO A 5 -39.63 -12.54 -62.29
CA PRO A 5 -38.92 -13.05 -61.13
C PRO A 5 -38.28 -11.93 -60.30
N TYR A 6 -38.70 -11.91 -59.04
CA TYR A 6 -37.90 -11.45 -57.91
C TYR A 6 -36.70 -12.38 -57.75
N THR A 7 -35.48 -11.87 -57.79
CA THR A 7 -34.33 -12.47 -57.08
C THR A 7 -33.27 -11.41 -56.79
N MET A 8 -32.56 -11.59 -55.68
CA MET A 8 -31.34 -10.89 -55.25
C MET A 8 -31.55 -9.59 -54.42
N SER A 9 -32.30 -9.71 -53.34
CA SER A 9 -32.00 -8.98 -52.10
C SER A 9 -31.96 -10.03 -50.99
N HIS A 10 -31.09 -9.86 -49.98
CA HIS A 10 -30.96 -10.64 -48.73
C HIS A 10 -29.73 -11.56 -48.56
N LEU A 11 -28.77 -11.64 -49.48
CA LEU A 11 -27.52 -12.42 -49.26
C LEU A 11 -26.23 -11.60 -49.05
N ALA A 12 -26.32 -10.26 -49.00
CA ALA A 12 -25.16 -9.38 -48.73
C ALA A 12 -25.18 -8.71 -47.35
N ILE A 13 -26.22 -8.92 -46.52
CA ILE A 13 -26.35 -8.29 -45.19
C ILE A 13 -26.17 -9.29 -44.04
N ILE A 14 -25.98 -10.59 -44.31
CA ILE A 14 -25.73 -11.61 -43.27
C ILE A 14 -24.22 -11.93 -43.10
N ALA A 15 -23.37 -11.52 -44.06
CA ALA A 15 -21.92 -11.74 -43.97
C ALA A 15 -21.17 -10.70 -43.10
N LEU A 16 -21.82 -9.61 -42.68
CA LEU A 16 -21.22 -8.61 -41.79
C LEU A 16 -21.64 -8.76 -40.31
N SER A 17 -22.61 -9.64 -40.01
CA SER A 17 -23.05 -9.92 -38.64
C SER A 17 -22.34 -11.13 -38.00
N ILE A 18 -21.72 -12.00 -38.80
CA ILE A 18 -21.02 -13.19 -38.29
C ILE A 18 -19.58 -12.88 -37.83
N LEU A 19 -18.97 -11.79 -38.32
CA LEU A 19 -17.64 -11.33 -37.89
C LEU A 19 -17.64 -10.49 -36.60
N LEU A 20 -18.80 -10.06 -36.11
CA LEU A 20 -18.95 -9.37 -34.81
C LEU A 20 -19.46 -10.27 -33.68
N THR A 21 -19.83 -11.52 -33.98
CA THR A 21 -20.33 -12.47 -32.96
C THR A 21 -19.28 -13.52 -32.55
N TYR A 22 -18.17 -13.64 -33.29
CA TYR A 22 -17.04 -14.54 -32.96
C TYR A 22 -15.77 -13.80 -32.47
N GLY A 23 -15.84 -12.48 -32.27
CA GLY A 23 -14.77 -11.66 -31.65
C GLY A 23 -15.00 -11.31 -30.18
N CYS A 24 -16.00 -11.91 -29.53
CA CYS A 24 -16.36 -11.65 -28.13
C CYS A 24 -16.78 -12.95 -27.44
N ASN A 25 -15.89 -13.94 -27.39
CA ASN A 25 -16.01 -15.09 -26.47
C ASN A 25 -14.68 -15.84 -26.31
N ALA A 26 -13.58 -15.10 -26.21
CA ALA A 26 -12.26 -15.63 -25.82
C ALA A 26 -11.68 -14.81 -24.67
N TRP A 27 -12.48 -14.58 -23.62
CA TRP A 27 -11.96 -14.27 -22.29
C TRP A 27 -12.78 -15.05 -21.23
N ARG A 28 -13.02 -16.33 -21.54
CA ARG A 28 -13.29 -17.32 -20.49
C ARG A 28 -11.97 -17.57 -19.78
N GLY A 29 -12.00 -17.42 -18.46
CA GLY A 29 -10.89 -17.64 -17.56
C GLY A 29 -10.06 -18.85 -17.95
N SER A 30 -8.90 -18.57 -18.53
CA SER A 30 -7.76 -19.45 -18.38
C SER A 30 -7.35 -19.34 -16.92
N HIS A 31 -7.96 -20.16 -16.07
CA HIS A 31 -7.27 -20.73 -14.92
C HIS A 31 -6.08 -21.55 -15.45
N ARG A 32 -5.04 -20.84 -15.89
CA ARG A 32 -3.68 -21.27 -15.66
C ARG A 32 -3.26 -20.44 -14.47
N GLN A 33 -3.32 -21.03 -13.27
CA GLN A 33 -2.33 -20.67 -12.27
C GLN A 33 -0.98 -21.04 -12.91
N PRO A 34 -0.11 -20.09 -13.23
CA PRO A 34 1.28 -20.45 -13.44
C PRO A 34 1.85 -20.66 -12.04
N GLU A 35 2.22 -21.90 -11.70
CA GLU A 35 3.40 -22.26 -10.89
C GLU A 35 3.93 -21.21 -9.88
N SER A 36 3.07 -20.57 -9.08
CA SER A 36 3.47 -19.39 -8.28
C SER A 36 3.91 -19.76 -6.87
N THR A 37 3.77 -21.01 -6.44
CA THR A 37 4.08 -21.39 -5.06
C THR A 37 5.57 -21.36 -4.76
N ASP A 38 6.44 -21.63 -5.74
CA ASP A 38 7.89 -21.66 -5.51
C ASP A 38 8.54 -20.27 -5.62
N LEU A 39 8.05 -19.38 -6.48
CA LEU A 39 8.48 -17.97 -6.50
C LEU A 39 7.92 -17.17 -5.31
N GLN A 40 6.68 -17.45 -4.87
CA GLN A 40 6.13 -16.86 -3.64
C GLN A 40 6.81 -17.38 -2.37
N ARG A 41 7.31 -18.64 -2.38
CA ARG A 41 8.06 -19.23 -1.26
C ARG A 41 9.31 -18.45 -0.91
N ASP A 42 9.94 -17.80 -1.89
CA ASP A 42 11.22 -17.14 -1.69
C ASP A 42 11.09 -15.62 -1.46
N ALA A 43 10.10 -14.97 -2.08
CA ALA A 43 9.98 -13.51 -2.05
C ALA A 43 9.85 -12.94 -0.62
N ALA A 44 8.93 -13.47 0.19
CA ALA A 44 8.68 -13.00 1.57
C ALA A 44 9.41 -13.82 2.64
N SER A 45 10.40 -14.64 2.27
CA SER A 45 11.15 -15.51 3.19
C SER A 45 11.89 -14.75 4.31
N LEU A 46 12.15 -13.45 4.10
CA LEU A 46 12.80 -12.56 5.05
C LEU A 46 11.85 -11.96 6.10
N LEU A 47 10.55 -12.28 6.02
CA LEU A 47 9.50 -11.71 6.84
C LEU A 47 8.78 -12.79 7.64
N ALA A 48 8.46 -12.48 8.90
CA ALA A 48 7.50 -13.24 9.67
C ALA A 48 6.19 -12.44 9.80
N TYR A 49 5.07 -13.12 9.65
CA TYR A 49 3.76 -12.57 9.98
C TYR A 49 3.61 -12.48 11.50
N MET A 50 3.02 -11.39 11.97
CA MET A 50 2.59 -11.24 13.36
C MET A 50 1.11 -10.86 13.38
N THR A 51 0.34 -11.54 14.20
CA THR A 51 -1.05 -11.15 14.48
C THR A 51 -1.08 -9.88 15.32
N PRO A 52 -2.15 -9.06 15.24
CA PRO A 52 -2.28 -7.88 16.10
C PRO A 52 -2.24 -8.19 17.60
N ASP A 53 -2.57 -9.41 18.02
CA ASP A 53 -2.54 -9.81 19.44
C ASP A 53 -1.12 -10.15 19.93
N GLU A 54 -0.21 -10.50 19.01
CA GLU A 54 1.22 -10.69 19.32
C GLU A 54 1.98 -9.36 19.40
N VAL A 55 1.40 -8.27 18.87
CA VAL A 55 1.98 -6.93 18.94
C VAL A 55 1.22 -6.10 19.98
N ASN A 56 1.77 -6.06 21.19
CA ASN A 56 1.21 -5.27 22.27
C ASN A 56 1.77 -3.83 22.23
N LEU A 57 1.06 -2.92 21.56
CA LEU A 57 1.45 -1.50 21.51
C LEU A 57 1.60 -0.86 22.90
N ALA A 58 0.74 -1.20 23.86
CA ALA A 58 0.85 -0.65 25.21
C ALA A 58 2.15 -1.09 25.91
N ALA A 59 2.57 -2.34 25.72
CA ALA A 59 3.86 -2.81 26.25
C ALA A 59 5.06 -2.14 25.53
N LEU A 60 4.93 -1.84 24.24
CA LEU A 60 5.94 -1.08 23.49
C LEU A 60 5.97 0.39 23.92
N GLU A 61 4.84 0.93 24.40
CA GLU A 61 4.77 2.32 24.85
C GLU A 61 5.70 2.60 26.02
N ASP A 62 5.74 1.70 27.00
CA ASP A 62 6.63 1.82 28.15
C ASP A 62 8.11 1.55 27.82
N ALA A 63 8.37 0.69 26.82
CA ALA A 63 9.72 0.23 26.50
C ALA A 63 10.44 1.10 25.46
N GLU A 64 9.76 1.45 24.37
CA GLU A 64 10.36 2.10 23.19
C GLU A 64 9.70 3.46 22.87
N LEU A 65 8.39 3.64 23.14
CA LEU A 65 7.67 4.85 22.76
C LEU A 65 7.54 5.90 23.87
N ALA A 66 8.11 5.65 25.06
CA ALA A 66 7.92 6.53 26.22
C ALA A 66 8.43 7.97 25.96
N GLN A 67 9.48 8.08 25.15
CA GLN A 67 10.08 9.35 24.72
C GLN A 67 9.56 9.83 23.36
N GLU A 68 8.74 9.03 22.69
CA GLU A 68 8.17 9.39 21.40
C GLU A 68 7.04 10.40 21.57
N ARG A 69 6.87 11.21 20.52
CA ARG A 69 5.89 12.29 20.50
C ARG A 69 4.48 11.75 20.49
N TYR A 70 3.55 12.54 21.01
CA TYR A 70 2.12 12.24 20.95
C TYR A 70 1.66 11.90 19.52
N GLN A 71 2.14 12.63 18.51
CA GLN A 71 1.81 12.37 17.11
C GLN A 71 2.28 10.98 16.64
N VAL A 72 3.48 10.56 17.02
CA VAL A 72 3.99 9.21 16.68
C VAL A 72 3.10 8.15 17.32
N LYS A 73 2.77 8.32 18.60
CA LYS A 73 1.86 7.42 19.32
C LYS A 73 0.49 7.32 18.64
N LYS A 74 -0.13 8.47 18.35
CA LYS A 74 -1.41 8.57 17.64
C LYS A 74 -1.35 7.85 16.28
N ILE A 75 -0.31 8.08 15.48
CA ILE A 75 -0.17 7.42 14.17
C ILE A 75 -0.09 5.89 14.34
N LEU A 76 0.67 5.40 15.32
CA LEU A 76 0.79 3.96 15.59
C LEU A 76 -0.52 3.35 16.12
N GLU A 77 -1.28 4.09 16.94
CA GLU A 77 -2.62 3.70 17.38
C GLU A 77 -3.59 3.56 16.20
N GLU A 78 -3.61 4.55 15.29
CA GLU A 78 -4.44 4.50 14.08
C GLU A 78 -4.03 3.33 13.17
N ALA A 79 -2.73 3.06 13.07
CA ALA A 79 -2.21 1.91 12.32
C ALA A 79 -2.68 0.57 12.92
N ASP A 80 -2.59 0.40 14.24
CA ASP A 80 -3.07 -0.81 14.94
C ASP A 80 -4.59 -1.00 14.79
N ALA A 81 -5.37 0.08 14.88
CA ALA A 81 -6.80 0.04 14.65
C ALA A 81 -7.16 -0.50 13.25
N LEU A 82 -6.42 -0.08 12.22
CA LEU A 82 -6.59 -0.60 10.85
C LEU A 82 -6.18 -2.08 10.74
N ALA A 83 -5.07 -2.49 11.36
CA ALA A 83 -4.64 -3.89 11.35
C ALA A 83 -5.66 -4.81 12.06
N ARG A 84 -6.23 -4.37 13.18
CA ARG A 84 -7.28 -5.09 13.90
C ARG A 84 -8.60 -5.16 13.12
N SER A 85 -8.87 -4.15 12.31
CA SER A 85 -10.03 -4.10 11.41
C SER A 85 -9.90 -5.02 10.19
N ARG A 86 -8.73 -5.66 9.99
CA ARG A 86 -8.47 -6.63 8.90
C ARG A 86 -8.72 -6.06 7.51
N ILE A 87 -8.32 -4.81 7.30
CA ILE A 87 -8.39 -4.15 6.00
C ILE A 87 -7.55 -4.94 4.99
N GLY A 88 -8.15 -5.34 3.86
CA GLY A 88 -7.51 -6.12 2.82
C GLY A 88 -6.52 -5.31 1.98
N TYR A 89 -5.86 -5.99 1.04
CA TYR A 89 -4.94 -5.35 0.10
C TYR A 89 -5.60 -5.05 -1.23
N ARG A 90 -5.28 -3.90 -1.81
CA ARG A 90 -5.50 -3.63 -3.23
C ARG A 90 -4.27 -3.00 -3.87
N THR A 91 -4.08 -3.27 -5.15
CA THR A 91 -3.16 -2.46 -5.96
C THR A 91 -3.76 -1.07 -6.14
N ASP A 92 -2.89 -0.08 -6.02
CA ASP A 92 -3.24 1.33 -6.20
C ASP A 92 -3.87 1.59 -7.59
N LYS A 93 -5.00 2.32 -7.61
CA LYS A 93 -5.74 2.68 -8.83
C LYS A 93 -5.74 4.20 -9.01
N ARG A 94 -5.15 4.69 -10.10
CA ARG A 94 -5.11 6.13 -10.41
C ARG A 94 -6.49 6.78 -10.48
N ASP A 95 -7.50 6.06 -10.95
CA ASP A 95 -8.83 6.62 -11.22
C ASP A 95 -9.78 6.60 -10.01
N ALA A 96 -9.34 6.07 -8.86
CA ALA A 96 -10.14 5.98 -7.64
C ALA A 96 -9.32 6.30 -6.39
N PRO A 97 -8.79 7.54 -6.29
CA PRO A 97 -7.92 7.89 -5.19
C PRO A 97 -8.65 7.92 -3.85
N LEU A 98 -7.92 7.56 -2.80
CA LEU A 98 -8.36 7.77 -1.44
C LEU A 98 -8.39 9.28 -1.16
N THR A 99 -9.44 9.71 -0.46
CA THR A 99 -9.66 11.13 -0.11
C THR A 99 -9.91 11.27 1.39
N ARG A 100 -9.96 12.51 1.89
CA ARG A 100 -10.24 12.80 3.30
C ARG A 100 -11.58 12.30 3.80
N ALA A 101 -12.54 12.03 2.91
CA ALA A 101 -13.83 11.45 3.27
C ALA A 101 -13.72 10.06 3.93
N TYR A 102 -12.57 9.39 3.77
CA TYR A 102 -12.31 8.07 4.37
C TYR A 102 -11.66 8.14 5.76
N ILE A 103 -11.34 9.34 6.27
CA ILE A 103 -10.89 9.51 7.66
C ILE A 103 -12.06 9.15 8.58
N GLY A 104 -11.85 8.20 9.51
CA GLY A 104 -12.89 7.65 10.38
C GLY A 104 -13.68 6.49 9.78
N HIS A 105 -13.68 6.32 8.45
CA HIS A 105 -14.35 5.23 7.74
C HIS A 105 -13.42 4.65 6.66
N PRO A 106 -12.41 3.86 7.07
CA PRO A 106 -11.44 3.31 6.14
C PRO A 106 -12.12 2.37 5.13
N PRO A 107 -11.67 2.34 3.86
CA PRO A 107 -12.20 1.40 2.88
C PRO A 107 -11.80 -0.04 3.24
N GLU A 108 -12.52 -1.02 2.72
CA GLU A 108 -12.24 -2.45 2.96
C GLU A 108 -10.86 -2.90 2.48
N ASN A 109 -10.23 -2.17 1.56
CA ASN A 109 -8.93 -2.51 0.99
C ASN A 109 -8.07 -1.26 0.80
N LEU A 110 -6.78 -1.36 1.12
CA LEU A 110 -5.78 -0.29 0.97
C LEU A 110 -4.52 -0.81 0.28
N SER A 111 -3.87 0.03 -0.53
CA SER A 111 -2.48 -0.16 -0.95
C SER A 111 -1.49 0.29 0.14
N CYS A 112 -0.20 0.03 -0.04
CA CYS A 112 0.83 0.45 0.92
C CYS A 112 0.93 1.98 1.06
N THR A 113 0.77 2.74 -0.03
CA THR A 113 0.81 4.21 0.00
C THR A 113 -0.48 4.82 0.52
N GLU A 114 -1.64 4.23 0.17
CA GLU A 114 -2.94 4.62 0.73
C GLU A 114 -2.97 4.46 2.25
N PHE A 115 -2.40 3.35 2.75
CA PHE A 115 -2.25 3.11 4.18
C PHE A 115 -1.44 4.21 4.87
N ILE A 116 -0.24 4.54 4.37
CA ILE A 116 0.62 5.56 4.97
C ILE A 116 -0.06 6.94 4.95
N TRP A 117 -0.67 7.33 3.83
CA TRP A 117 -1.40 8.59 3.74
C TRP A 117 -2.55 8.66 4.76
N LEU A 118 -3.31 7.58 4.90
CA LEU A 118 -4.48 7.55 5.78
C LEU A 118 -4.10 7.66 7.25
N ILE A 119 -3.07 6.93 7.72
CA ILE A 119 -2.67 6.99 9.14
C ILE A 119 -2.10 8.37 9.51
N TYR A 120 -1.33 9.01 8.63
CA TYR A 120 -0.85 10.37 8.86
C TYR A 120 -1.99 11.39 8.83
N SER A 121 -2.89 11.29 7.84
CA SER A 121 -4.03 12.21 7.73
C SER A 121 -5.01 12.08 8.89
N SER A 122 -5.26 10.84 9.35
CA SER A 122 -6.11 10.57 10.52
C SER A 122 -5.47 11.05 11.82
N ALA A 123 -4.14 11.08 11.89
CA ALA A 123 -3.39 11.72 12.98
C ALA A 123 -3.28 13.26 12.86
N GLY A 124 -3.92 13.85 11.85
CA GLY A 124 -4.05 15.30 11.67
C GLY A 124 -2.98 15.96 10.81
N LEU A 125 -2.11 15.21 10.15
CA LEU A 125 -1.12 15.78 9.23
C LEU A 125 -1.79 16.09 7.89
N ASP A 126 -1.70 17.35 7.44
CA ASP A 126 -2.20 17.75 6.13
C ASP A 126 -1.24 17.31 5.02
N LEU A 127 -1.40 16.06 4.57
CA LEU A 127 -0.65 15.52 3.42
C LEU A 127 -1.33 15.76 2.07
N GLY A 128 -2.15 16.82 1.98
CA GLY A 128 -2.96 17.09 0.79
C GLY A 128 -4.29 16.33 0.77
N ASN A 129 -5.01 16.43 -0.35
CA ASN A 129 -6.39 15.96 -0.47
C ASN A 129 -6.50 14.51 -0.95
N PHE A 130 -5.45 13.98 -1.59
CA PHE A 130 -5.47 12.68 -2.25
C PHE A 130 -4.24 11.84 -1.88
N HIS A 131 -4.40 10.52 -1.84
CA HIS A 131 -3.24 9.65 -1.62
C HIS A 131 -2.27 9.59 -2.82
N ILE A 132 -2.69 10.09 -3.99
CA ILE A 132 -1.86 10.02 -5.21
C ILE A 132 -0.71 11.03 -5.14
N GLU A 133 -0.92 12.15 -4.45
CA GLU A 133 0.13 13.09 -4.03
C GLU A 133 1.14 12.37 -3.13
N THR A 134 0.68 11.31 -2.44
CA THR A 134 1.50 10.47 -1.59
C THR A 134 2.11 9.24 -2.30
N LYS A 135 1.60 8.84 -3.47
CA LYS A 135 2.35 7.91 -4.34
C LYS A 135 3.70 8.50 -4.73
N GLU A 136 3.75 9.81 -4.92
CA GLU A 136 5.00 10.56 -5.15
C GLU A 136 5.91 10.62 -3.91
N MET A 137 5.47 10.21 -2.70
CA MET A 137 6.36 10.14 -1.51
C MET A 137 7.41 9.06 -1.60
N ALA A 138 7.03 7.90 -2.14
CA ALA A 138 7.92 6.75 -2.21
C ALA A 138 9.00 7.00 -3.27
N TYR A 139 8.71 7.86 -4.26
CA TYR A 139 9.48 7.96 -5.50
C TYR A 139 10.00 9.36 -5.86
N ASP A 140 9.52 10.46 -5.26
CA ASP A 140 9.91 11.84 -5.57
C ASP A 140 10.25 12.68 -4.33
N LYS A 141 11.12 13.67 -4.48
CA LYS A 141 11.85 14.35 -3.40
C LYS A 141 11.11 15.54 -2.77
N GLY A 142 9.97 15.98 -3.31
CA GLY A 142 9.41 17.31 -3.00
C GLY A 142 8.16 17.38 -2.11
N VAL A 143 7.46 16.27 -1.83
CA VAL A 143 6.06 16.37 -1.34
C VAL A 143 5.94 16.46 0.19
N TYR A 144 6.99 16.13 0.95
CA TYR A 144 6.90 15.97 2.41
C TYR A 144 7.73 16.89 3.29
N GLU A 145 8.48 17.81 2.70
CA GLU A 145 9.35 18.72 3.46
C GLU A 145 8.68 19.45 4.64
N PRO A 146 7.36 19.78 4.62
CA PRO A 146 6.71 20.44 5.75
C PRO A 146 6.64 19.59 7.03
N TYR A 147 6.48 18.26 6.90
CA TYR A 147 6.20 17.39 8.06
C TYR A 147 7.19 16.25 8.24
N LEU A 148 7.74 15.70 7.16
CA LEU A 148 8.69 14.60 7.23
C LEU A 148 10.05 15.03 6.68
N VAL A 149 11.10 14.53 7.31
CA VAL A 149 12.47 14.69 6.85
C VAL A 149 12.99 13.35 6.36
N LYS A 150 13.58 13.35 5.16
CA LYS A 150 14.33 12.19 4.66
C LYS A 150 15.64 12.09 5.45
N LEU A 151 15.85 10.95 6.09
CA LEU A 151 17.04 10.71 6.90
C LEU A 151 18.24 10.30 6.04
N ARG A 152 19.43 10.43 6.63
CA ARG A 152 20.65 9.89 6.04
C ARG A 152 20.66 8.36 6.24
N PRO A 153 21.29 7.58 5.34
CA PRO A 153 21.32 6.12 5.47
C PRO A 153 21.91 5.59 6.79
N SER A 154 22.77 6.36 7.44
CA SER A 154 23.39 5.99 8.73
C SER A 154 22.54 6.32 9.96
N THR A 155 21.39 6.97 9.79
CA THR A 155 20.53 7.33 10.91
C THR A 155 19.83 6.09 11.47
N ALA A 156 19.90 5.91 12.78
CA ALA A 156 19.21 4.81 13.46
C ALA A 156 17.69 4.90 13.25
N VAL A 157 17.10 3.77 12.84
CA VAL A 157 15.66 3.58 12.70
C VAL A 157 14.98 3.63 14.07
N ARG A 158 13.82 4.29 14.15
CA ARG A 158 13.02 4.45 15.36
C ARG A 158 11.54 4.17 15.09
N PRO A 159 10.73 3.87 16.11
CA PRO A 159 9.29 3.82 15.97
C PRO A 159 8.70 5.09 15.34
N GLY A 160 7.70 4.92 14.47
CA GLY A 160 7.11 5.99 13.67
C GLY A 160 7.86 6.34 12.39
N ASP A 161 9.10 5.86 12.19
CA ASP A 161 9.77 6.03 10.91
C ASP A 161 9.03 5.30 9.80
N THR A 162 8.90 5.95 8.64
CA THR A 162 8.41 5.33 7.41
C THR A 162 9.59 4.84 6.58
N LEU A 163 9.61 3.55 6.28
CA LEU A 163 10.62 2.88 5.47
C LEU A 163 10.09 2.65 4.06
N ILE A 164 10.87 3.04 3.06
CA ILE A 164 10.56 2.82 1.65
C ILE A 164 11.55 1.80 1.09
N TYR A 165 11.02 0.73 0.51
CA TYR A 165 11.77 -0.34 -0.13
C TYR A 165 11.54 -0.35 -1.63
N GLU A 166 12.57 -0.59 -2.42
CA GLU A 166 12.50 -0.66 -3.89
C GLU A 166 13.39 -1.78 -4.43
N TYR A 167 13.07 -2.26 -5.63
CA TYR A 167 14.02 -3.06 -6.41
C TYR A 167 15.24 -2.22 -6.82
N PRO A 168 16.42 -2.84 -7.04
CA PRO A 168 17.57 -2.17 -7.60
C PRO A 168 17.23 -1.44 -8.90
N ASP A 169 17.91 -0.32 -9.15
CA ASP A 169 17.64 0.53 -10.31
C ASP A 169 17.74 -0.25 -11.65
N GLU A 170 18.63 -1.24 -11.75
CA GLU A 170 18.78 -2.12 -12.93
C GLU A 170 17.55 -3.00 -13.19
N GLU A 171 16.93 -3.52 -12.12
CA GLU A 171 15.73 -4.35 -12.22
C GLU A 171 14.50 -3.50 -12.51
N LEU A 172 14.44 -2.28 -11.96
CA LEU A 172 13.39 -1.30 -12.28
C LEU A 172 13.42 -0.88 -13.75
N ILE A 173 14.61 -0.64 -14.31
CA ILE A 173 14.78 -0.32 -15.74
C ILE A 173 14.28 -1.47 -16.60
N ARG A 174 14.66 -2.71 -16.26
CA ARG A 174 14.19 -3.91 -16.98
C ARG A 174 12.67 -4.05 -16.92
N GLU A 175 12.04 -3.87 -15.76
CA GLU A 175 10.58 -3.97 -15.63
C GLU A 175 9.81 -2.88 -16.39
N GLU A 176 10.36 -1.65 -16.41
CA GLU A 176 9.81 -0.54 -17.16
C GLU A 176 9.89 -0.80 -18.68
N GLU A 177 11.04 -1.30 -19.16
CA GLU A 177 11.28 -1.61 -20.56
C GLU A 177 10.51 -2.84 -21.07
N GLU A 178 10.43 -3.92 -20.28
CA GLU A 178 9.84 -5.19 -20.72
C GLU A 178 8.31 -5.26 -20.53
N ALA A 179 7.79 -4.60 -19.47
CA ALA A 179 6.40 -4.78 -19.07
C ALA A 179 5.60 -3.47 -19.00
N GLY A 180 6.23 -2.32 -19.25
CA GLY A 180 5.60 -1.00 -19.10
C GLY A 180 5.06 -0.76 -17.69
N ARG A 181 5.60 -1.48 -16.69
CA ARG A 181 5.14 -1.39 -15.30
C ARG A 181 5.87 -0.26 -14.60
N TYR A 182 5.11 0.56 -13.88
CA TYR A 182 5.66 1.63 -13.04
C TYR A 182 6.37 1.05 -11.81
N ARG A 183 7.47 1.70 -11.41
CA ARG A 183 8.27 1.45 -10.20
C ARG A 183 7.46 0.85 -9.05
N SER A 184 7.82 -0.38 -8.63
CA SER A 184 7.14 -1.13 -7.56
C SER A 184 7.94 -1.09 -6.24
N GLY A 185 7.88 0.06 -5.58
CA GLY A 185 8.32 0.21 -4.20
C GLY A 185 7.21 -0.15 -3.19
N HIS A 186 7.63 -0.35 -1.94
CA HIS A 186 6.77 -0.73 -0.82
C HIS A 186 7.06 0.16 0.38
N ALA A 187 5.99 0.64 1.05
CA ALA A 187 6.09 1.53 2.20
C ALA A 187 5.53 0.85 3.46
N VAL A 188 6.26 0.97 4.56
CA VAL A 188 5.88 0.46 5.89
C VAL A 188 6.27 1.46 6.97
N MET A 189 5.66 1.34 8.14
CA MET A 189 5.99 2.14 9.32
C MET A 189 6.58 1.27 10.42
N VAL A 190 7.61 1.76 11.09
CA VAL A 190 8.27 1.06 12.20
C VAL A 190 7.42 1.16 13.46
N VAL A 191 7.19 0.02 14.08
CA VAL A 191 6.43 -0.12 15.33
C VAL A 191 7.39 -0.35 16.50
N SER A 192 8.40 -1.19 16.30
CA SER A 192 9.46 -1.46 17.27
C SER A 192 10.79 -1.57 16.53
N SER A 193 11.75 -0.75 16.93
CA SER A 193 13.10 -0.80 16.37
C SER A 193 13.88 -2.00 16.92
N ASP A 194 13.65 -2.36 18.18
CA ASP A 194 14.41 -3.43 18.83
C ASP A 194 13.95 -4.82 18.35
N GLN A 195 12.64 -5.00 18.20
CA GLN A 195 12.04 -6.25 17.74
C GLN A 195 11.91 -6.32 16.21
N LYS A 196 12.33 -5.26 15.50
CA LYS A 196 12.22 -5.09 14.04
C LYS A 196 10.82 -5.35 13.50
N ILE A 197 9.83 -4.77 14.18
CA ILE A 197 8.42 -4.90 13.81
C ILE A 197 8.03 -3.66 13.01
N VAL A 198 7.38 -3.91 11.88
CA VAL A 198 6.75 -2.87 11.06
C VAL A 198 5.27 -3.18 10.88
N ILE A 199 4.54 -2.15 10.46
CA ILE A 199 3.15 -2.25 10.03
C ILE A 199 2.99 -1.61 8.65
N GLY A 200 2.17 -2.21 7.79
CA GLY A 200 1.91 -1.72 6.45
C GLY A 200 0.71 -2.43 5.81
N SER A 201 0.33 -2.03 4.60
CA SER A 201 -0.60 -2.80 3.77
C SER A 201 0.17 -3.65 2.75
N HIS A 202 0.03 -4.97 2.81
CA HIS A 202 0.89 -5.93 2.13
C HIS A 202 0.15 -6.74 1.06
N GLY A 203 0.68 -6.73 -0.17
CA GLY A 203 0.27 -7.67 -1.22
C GLY A 203 0.95 -9.03 -1.09
N ASP A 204 0.71 -9.90 -2.06
CA ASP A 204 1.23 -11.29 -2.07
C ASP A 204 2.76 -11.34 -1.94
N GLU A 205 3.48 -10.48 -2.66
CA GLU A 205 4.95 -10.43 -2.66
C GLU A 205 5.57 -10.06 -1.30
N SER A 206 4.79 -9.45 -0.40
CA SER A 206 5.22 -9.04 0.94
C SER A 206 4.48 -9.81 2.05
N THR A 207 3.88 -10.94 1.70
CA THR A 207 3.06 -11.74 2.61
C THR A 207 3.60 -13.17 2.68
N PRO A 208 4.10 -13.61 3.85
CA PRO A 208 4.54 -14.98 4.05
C PRO A 208 3.44 -16.00 3.75
N LEU A 209 3.81 -17.19 3.31
CA LEU A 209 2.86 -18.23 2.93
C LEU A 209 1.91 -18.57 4.09
N GLY A 210 0.60 -18.55 3.83
CA GLY A 210 -0.44 -18.83 4.82
C GLY A 210 -0.84 -17.64 5.69
N ALA A 211 -0.18 -16.49 5.57
CA ALA A 211 -0.59 -15.25 6.21
C ALA A 211 -1.59 -14.46 5.33
N PRO A 212 -2.45 -13.61 5.93
CA PRO A 212 -3.35 -12.75 5.17
C PRO A 212 -2.60 -11.56 4.53
N THR A 213 -3.04 -11.19 3.34
CA THR A 213 -2.71 -9.89 2.72
C THR A 213 -3.51 -8.76 3.36
N GLY A 214 -3.07 -7.52 3.13
CA GLY A 214 -3.71 -6.31 3.65
C GLY A 214 -2.92 -5.66 4.77
N VAL A 215 -3.60 -4.82 5.54
CA VAL A 215 -3.00 -4.09 6.67
C VAL A 215 -2.65 -5.07 7.78
N GLY A 216 -1.38 -5.07 8.20
CA GLY A 216 -0.95 -5.91 9.30
C GLY A 216 0.53 -5.76 9.62
N TYR A 217 0.96 -6.53 10.62
CA TYR A 217 2.33 -6.50 11.12
C TYR A 217 3.23 -7.48 10.39
N ARG A 218 4.50 -7.10 10.26
CA ARG A 218 5.59 -7.97 9.84
C ARG A 218 6.77 -7.77 10.77
N ARG A 219 7.46 -8.87 11.09
CA ARG A 219 8.79 -8.83 11.70
C ARG A 219 9.83 -9.12 10.64
N LEU A 220 10.84 -8.27 10.53
CA LEU A 220 12.00 -8.55 9.68
C LEU A 220 12.88 -9.60 10.37
N LEU A 221 13.21 -10.67 9.64
CA LEU A 221 14.13 -11.72 10.11
C LEU A 221 15.61 -11.36 9.87
N THR A 222 15.85 -10.32 9.06
CA THR A 222 17.15 -9.76 8.70
C THR A 222 17.33 -8.38 9.33
N ASP A 223 18.26 -7.56 8.83
CA ASP A 223 18.37 -6.14 9.18
C ASP A 223 17.41 -5.26 8.35
N TRP A 224 17.39 -3.96 8.63
CA TRP A 224 16.50 -2.99 7.98
C TRP A 224 16.74 -2.79 6.49
N SER A 225 17.89 -3.22 5.96
CA SER A 225 18.30 -2.95 4.58
C SER A 225 17.55 -3.78 3.54
N GLN A 226 16.87 -4.86 3.95
CA GLN A 226 16.17 -5.78 3.06
C GLN A 226 14.75 -6.05 3.54
N TRP A 227 13.81 -6.05 2.60
CA TRP A 227 12.40 -6.33 2.86
C TRP A 227 11.97 -7.71 2.35
N THR A 228 12.20 -7.96 1.06
CA THR A 228 11.90 -9.21 0.35
C THR A 228 13.09 -9.56 -0.53
N ALA A 229 13.11 -10.77 -1.10
CA ALA A 229 14.06 -11.08 -2.16
C ALA A 229 13.92 -10.05 -3.29
N GLY A 230 14.96 -9.24 -3.49
CA GLY A 230 15.00 -8.17 -4.48
C GLY A 230 14.61 -6.77 -4.00
N ARG A 231 13.95 -6.56 -2.84
CA ARG A 231 13.63 -5.19 -2.37
C ARG A 231 14.54 -4.73 -1.24
N THR A 232 15.20 -3.60 -1.46
CA THR A 232 16.16 -3.00 -0.53
C THR A 232 15.72 -1.62 -0.04
N LEU A 233 16.18 -1.23 1.14
CA LEU A 233 15.82 0.04 1.77
C LEU A 233 16.36 1.21 0.94
N LYS A 234 15.46 2.03 0.40
CA LYS A 234 15.78 3.21 -0.41
C LYS A 234 15.81 4.48 0.42
N ALA A 235 14.88 4.61 1.36
CA ALA A 235 14.70 5.83 2.13
C ALA A 235 14.05 5.55 3.49
N ILE A 236 14.38 6.43 4.43
CA ILE A 236 13.74 6.52 5.74
C ILE A 236 13.19 7.94 5.86
N TYR A 237 11.92 8.06 6.22
CA TYR A 237 11.27 9.34 6.51
C TYR A 237 10.85 9.38 7.96
N ARG A 238 11.13 10.49 8.63
CA ARG A 238 10.78 10.72 10.04
C ARG A 238 9.96 11.98 10.19
N LEU A 239 8.97 11.96 11.08
CA LEU A 239 8.26 13.16 11.50
C LEU A 239 9.24 14.20 12.05
N ARG A 240 9.18 15.42 11.52
CA ARG A 240 10.12 16.48 11.89
C ARG A 240 10.00 16.85 13.35
N GLU A 241 11.15 17.15 13.95
CA GLU A 241 11.21 17.48 15.36
C GLU A 241 10.66 18.87 15.71
N ASP A 242 10.60 19.78 14.75
CA ASP A 242 10.01 21.11 14.94
C ASP A 242 8.50 21.14 14.69
N TYR A 243 7.91 20.02 14.24
CA TYR A 243 6.48 19.92 14.05
C TYR A 243 5.77 19.65 15.36
N ASN A 244 5.10 20.68 15.87
CA ASN A 244 4.15 20.60 16.98
C ASN A 244 2.79 21.07 16.46
N MET A 245 1.89 20.13 16.17
CA MET A 245 0.48 20.49 16.08
C MET A 245 -0.02 20.83 17.48
N SER A 246 -0.59 22.02 17.63
CA SER A 246 -1.50 22.28 18.73
C SER A 246 -2.81 21.56 18.39
N ILE A 247 -3.33 20.73 19.29
CA ILE A 247 -4.65 20.08 19.18
C ILE A 247 -5.77 21.10 18.87
N LYS A 248 -5.55 22.38 19.16
CA LYS A 248 -6.49 23.48 18.87
C LYS A 248 -6.66 23.78 17.38
N ASP A 249 -5.75 23.34 16.53
CA ASP A 249 -5.73 23.75 15.12
C ASP A 249 -6.72 22.95 14.28
N PHE A 250 -7.16 21.78 14.77
CA PHE A 250 -8.12 20.91 14.08
C PHE A 250 -8.94 20.04 15.07
N PRO A 251 -9.94 20.63 15.76
CA PRO A 251 -10.74 19.93 16.77
C PRO A 251 -11.49 18.70 16.25
N GLU A 252 -11.73 18.61 14.94
CA GLU A 252 -12.33 17.47 14.27
C GLU A 252 -11.47 16.19 14.31
N PHE A 253 -10.14 16.28 14.44
CA PHE A 253 -9.24 15.12 14.48
C PHE A 253 -8.96 14.61 15.91
N ALA A 254 -9.61 15.19 16.92
CA ALA A 254 -9.44 14.79 18.31
C ALA A 254 -10.05 13.41 18.63
N ARG A 255 -10.93 12.85 17.79
CA ARG A 255 -11.57 11.56 18.07
C ARG A 255 -10.79 10.40 17.42
N PRO A 256 -10.53 9.30 18.15
CA PRO A 256 -9.95 8.07 17.59
C PRO A 256 -10.83 7.50 16.46
N MET A 257 -10.22 6.86 15.45
CA MET A 257 -11.02 6.07 14.50
C MET A 257 -11.79 4.97 15.26
N GLY A 258 -13.12 4.97 15.10
CA GLY A 258 -14.06 4.13 15.87
C GLY A 258 -15.04 4.90 16.77
N GLN A 259 -14.94 6.24 16.85
CA GLN A 259 -15.91 7.09 17.57
C GLN A 259 -16.67 8.09 16.67
N TYR A 260 -16.66 7.87 15.35
CA TYR A 260 -17.47 8.63 14.41
C TYR A 260 -18.79 7.87 14.13
N PRO A 261 -19.94 8.57 14.12
CA PRO A 261 -21.27 7.96 14.01
C PRO A 261 -21.51 7.24 12.68
#